data_AF-A0A3U6X3K3-F1
#
_entry.id   AF-A0A3U6X3K3-F1
#
_cell.length_a   1.000
_cell.length_b   1.000
_cell.length_c   1.000
_cell.angle_alpha   90.00
_cell.angle_beta   90.00
_cell.angle_gamma   90.00
#
_symmetry.space_group_name_H-M   'P 1'
#
loop_
_entity.id
_entity.type
_entity.pdbx_description
1 polymer ?
#
loop_
_entity_poly.entity_id
_entity_poly.type
_entity_poly.pdbx_seq_one_letter_code
_entity_poly.pdbx_strand_id
1 'polypeptide(L)'
;MSTFILCPEPGISSFFRRMTAQLRVFFSRNNLSYYSRWYTNPAGNLSVRVCMFRRGGVWTPCLYYRQGMHRNEYTGWYQPLPREVICLNRFTGRISRRRTWHAACRMAEQLTTLRYRFGLQADG
;
A
#
# COMPACT_ATOMS: atom_id res chain seq x y z
N MET A 1 -24.29 1.55 -50.75
CA MET A 1 -23.05 1.03 -50.15
C MET A 1 -22.52 2.09 -49.19
N SER A 2 -22.46 1.76 -47.90
CA SER A 2 -22.11 2.68 -46.81
C SER A 2 -20.63 2.54 -46.50
N THR A 3 -19.86 3.63 -46.47
CA THR A 3 -18.49 3.61 -45.97
C THR A 3 -18.00 4.97 -45.46
N PHE A 4 -17.35 4.89 -44.30
CA PHE A 4 -16.45 5.84 -43.62
C PHE A 4 -17.04 6.95 -42.76
N ILE A 5 -17.37 6.59 -41.51
CA ILE A 5 -17.12 7.46 -40.35
C ILE A 5 -15.67 7.18 -39.92
N LEU A 6 -14.73 8.00 -40.36
CA LEU A 6 -13.40 8.08 -39.76
C LEU A 6 -13.49 9.07 -38.60
N CYS A 7 -13.73 8.57 -37.39
CA CYS A 7 -13.38 9.30 -36.18
C CYS A 7 -11.86 9.19 -36.00
N PRO A 8 -11.07 10.29 -36.07
CA PRO A 8 -9.72 10.24 -35.56
C PRO A 8 -9.81 10.35 -34.03
N GLU A 9 -9.57 9.23 -33.34
CA GLU A 9 -9.30 9.24 -31.90
C GLU A 9 -8.17 10.24 -31.58
N PRO A 10 -8.30 11.07 -30.53
CA PRO A 10 -7.44 12.22 -30.32
C PRO A 10 -6.01 11.76 -29.99
N GLY A 11 -5.09 12.10 -30.88
CA GLY A 11 -3.66 11.86 -30.74
C GLY A 11 -3.11 12.59 -29.52
N ILE A 12 -3.03 11.88 -28.39
CA ILE A 12 -2.21 12.29 -27.26
C ILE A 12 -0.76 12.30 -27.77
N SER A 13 -0.24 13.50 -28.04
CA SER A 13 1.10 13.67 -28.60
C SER A 13 2.16 12.98 -27.72
N SER A 14 3.22 12.49 -28.35
CA SER A 14 4.36 11.88 -27.65
C SER A 14 4.92 12.79 -26.55
N PHE A 15 4.82 14.11 -26.74
CA PHE A 15 5.12 15.14 -25.75
C PHE A 15 4.22 15.08 -24.52
N PHE A 16 2.89 14.99 -24.68
CA PHE A 16 1.95 14.83 -23.56
C PHE A 16 2.21 13.52 -22.79
N ARG A 17 2.53 12.43 -23.48
CA ARG A 17 2.94 11.17 -22.82
C ARG A 17 4.22 11.33 -22.01
N ARG A 18 5.22 12.04 -22.56
CA ARG A 18 6.49 12.29 -21.89
C ARG A 18 6.33 13.23 -20.70
N MET A 19 5.51 14.27 -20.83
CA MET A 19 5.20 15.22 -19.76
C MET A 19 4.43 14.54 -18.63
N THR A 20 3.39 13.75 -18.93
CA THR A 20 2.65 12.99 -17.91
C THR A 20 3.49 11.91 -17.24
N ALA A 21 4.46 11.30 -17.95
CA ALA A 21 5.44 10.41 -17.35
C ALA A 21 6.39 11.15 -16.41
N GLN A 22 6.92 12.30 -16.82
CA GLN A 22 7.78 13.15 -15.99
C GLN A 22 7.05 13.69 -14.76
N LEU A 23 5.81 14.16 -14.91
CA LEU A 23 4.95 14.56 -13.80
C LEU A 23 4.67 13.37 -12.88
N ARG A 24 4.40 12.17 -13.41
CA ARG A 24 4.27 10.95 -12.57
C ARG A 24 5.54 10.64 -11.79
N VAL A 25 6.72 10.82 -12.39
CA VAL A 25 8.01 10.63 -11.70
C VAL A 25 8.23 11.73 -10.65
N PHE A 26 7.92 12.99 -10.98
CA PHE A 26 8.05 14.15 -10.10
C PHE A 26 7.09 14.09 -8.92
N PHE A 27 5.79 13.85 -9.14
CA PHE A 27 4.81 13.57 -8.09
C PHE A 27 5.04 12.21 -7.41
N SER A 28 5.80 11.30 -8.01
CA SER A 28 6.30 10.10 -7.31
C SER A 28 7.50 10.40 -6.40
N ARG A 29 8.13 11.56 -6.51
CA ARG A 29 9.04 12.07 -5.48
C ARG A 29 8.28 12.67 -4.29
N ASN A 30 6.94 12.72 -4.31
CA ASN A 30 6.19 12.90 -3.07
C ASN A 30 6.54 11.72 -2.17
N ASN A 31 7.33 12.03 -1.14
CA ASN A 31 7.82 11.08 -0.17
C ASN A 31 6.64 10.27 0.36
N LEU A 32 6.75 8.94 0.27
CA LEU A 32 5.84 8.07 0.99
C LEU A 32 5.89 8.49 2.46
N SER A 33 4.71 8.72 3.06
CA SER A 33 4.64 9.03 4.48
C SER A 33 5.35 7.94 5.28
N TYR A 34 6.03 8.31 6.35
CA TYR A 34 6.63 7.33 7.26
C TYR A 34 5.59 6.42 7.92
N TYR A 35 4.36 6.91 8.05
CA TYR A 35 3.24 6.20 8.64
C TYR A 35 1.98 6.39 7.79
N SER A 36 1.21 5.32 7.63
CA SER A 36 -0.18 5.44 7.18
C SER A 36 -1.08 5.92 8.32
N ARG A 37 -2.34 6.22 7.99
CA ARG A 37 -3.42 6.27 8.98
C ARG A 37 -3.53 4.93 9.72
N TRP A 38 -4.14 4.97 10.90
CA TRP A 38 -4.61 3.76 11.57
C TRP A 38 -5.87 3.24 10.89
N TYR A 39 -5.89 1.94 10.65
CA TYR A 39 -7.07 1.18 10.31
C TYR A 39 -7.49 0.46 11.60
N THR A 40 -8.71 0.68 12.07
CA THR A 40 -9.20 0.11 13.31
C THR A 40 -10.42 -0.74 12.99
N ASN A 41 -10.49 -1.91 13.61
CA ASN A 41 -11.65 -2.78 13.43
C ASN A 41 -12.90 -2.18 14.11
N PRO A 42 -14.11 -2.63 13.74
CA PRO A 42 -15.35 -2.10 14.32
C PRO A 42 -15.44 -2.26 15.85
N ALA A 43 -14.82 -3.33 16.39
CA ALA A 43 -14.79 -3.57 17.82
C ALA A 43 -13.85 -2.63 18.58
N GLY A 44 -12.98 -1.87 17.92
CA GLY A 44 -12.05 -0.94 18.57
C GLY A 44 -10.88 -1.57 19.33
N ASN A 45 -10.76 -2.91 19.29
CA ASN A 45 -9.75 -3.68 20.02
C ASN A 45 -8.53 -4.09 19.17
N LEU A 46 -8.55 -3.81 17.86
CA LEU A 46 -7.45 -4.05 16.93
C LEU A 46 -7.28 -2.84 16.01
N SER A 47 -6.06 -2.30 15.98
CA SER A 47 -5.65 -1.30 15.00
C SER A 47 -4.38 -1.74 14.28
N VAL A 48 -4.31 -1.50 12.97
CA VAL A 48 -3.17 -1.81 12.13
C VAL A 48 -2.79 -0.56 11.34
N ARG A 49 -1.51 -0.33 11.14
CA ARG A 49 -1.01 0.69 10.20
C ARG A 49 0.22 0.19 9.45
N VAL A 50 0.54 0.85 8.35
CA VAL A 50 1.79 0.66 7.62
C VAL A 50 2.83 1.66 8.14
N CYS A 51 4.03 1.17 8.36
CA CYS A 51 5.21 1.92 8.78
C CYS A 51 6.32 1.77 7.74
N MET A 52 7.16 2.79 7.56
CA MET A 52 8.45 2.63 6.90
C MET A 52 9.50 2.28 7.95
N PHE A 53 10.16 1.14 7.81
CA PHE A 53 11.29 0.73 8.65
C PHE A 53 12.58 0.74 7.83
N ARG A 54 13.68 1.21 8.42
CA ARG A 54 14.98 1.24 7.75
C ARG A 54 15.78 0.00 8.13
N ARG A 55 16.03 -0.89 7.17
CA ARG A 55 16.89 -2.08 7.36
C ARG A 55 18.00 -2.04 6.32
N GLY A 56 19.26 -2.10 6.77
CA GLY A 56 20.43 -2.08 5.88
C GLY A 56 20.48 -0.86 4.96
N GLY A 57 20.06 0.32 5.45
CA GLY A 57 20.02 1.56 4.67
C GLY A 57 18.79 1.71 3.74
N VAL A 58 18.00 0.66 3.54
CA VAL A 58 16.81 0.67 2.67
C VAL A 58 15.52 0.81 3.48
N TRP A 59 14.70 1.80 3.11
CA TRP A 59 13.36 1.97 3.68
C TRP A 59 12.39 0.95 3.08
N THR A 60 11.87 0.09 3.93
CA THR A 60 10.96 -1.01 3.58
C THR A 60 9.68 -0.88 4.40
N PRO A 61 8.50 -0.98 3.77
CA PRO A 61 7.25 -0.95 4.50
C PRO A 61 7.07 -2.20 5.39
N CYS A 62 6.44 -2.00 6.54
CA CYS A 62 6.09 -3.00 7.56
C CYS A 62 4.64 -2.78 8.02
N LEU A 63 4.05 -3.80 8.66
CA LEU A 63 2.83 -3.64 9.43
C LEU A 63 3.17 -3.40 10.89
N TYR A 64 2.44 -2.50 11.52
CA TYR A 64 2.47 -2.30 12.95
C TYR A 64 1.05 -2.54 13.50
N TYR A 65 0.95 -3.52 14.37
CA TYR A 65 -0.30 -3.92 15.01
C TYR A 65 -0.41 -3.28 16.38
N ARG A 66 -1.63 -3.04 16.81
CA ARG A 66 -2.03 -2.72 18.18
C ARG A 66 -3.24 -3.55 18.51
N GLN A 67 -3.17 -4.32 19.58
CA GLN A 67 -4.29 -5.10 20.10
C GLN A 67 -4.50 -4.77 21.58
N GLY A 68 -5.77 -4.65 21.98
CA GLY A 68 -6.17 -4.30 23.33
C GLY A 68 -7.35 -3.35 23.33
N MET A 69 -8.18 -3.41 24.38
CA MET A 69 -9.33 -2.51 24.55
C MET A 69 -9.72 -2.34 26.03
N HIS A 70 -8.76 -2.41 26.95
CA HIS A 70 -9.05 -2.12 28.34
C HIS A 70 -8.03 -1.15 28.92
N ARG A 71 -8.52 0.00 29.40
CA ARG A 71 -7.75 1.05 30.10
C ARG A 71 -6.63 1.75 29.30
N ASN A 72 -6.77 1.87 27.98
CA ASN A 72 -5.77 2.49 27.08
C ASN A 72 -4.44 1.73 26.93
N GLU A 73 -4.39 0.47 27.36
CA GLU A 73 -3.22 -0.37 27.18
C GLU A 73 -3.32 -1.13 25.85
N TYR A 74 -2.42 -0.80 24.93
CA TYR A 74 -2.26 -1.50 23.65
C TYR A 74 -0.96 -2.28 23.67
N THR A 75 -1.04 -3.59 23.42
CA THR A 75 0.13 -4.36 23.06
C THR A 75 0.40 -4.14 21.57
N GLY A 76 1.60 -3.66 21.24
CA GLY A 76 1.98 -3.34 19.87
C GLY A 76 3.18 -4.13 19.41
N TRP A 77 3.16 -4.58 18.15
CA TRP A 77 4.29 -5.29 17.55
C TRP A 77 4.40 -4.99 16.05
N TYR A 78 5.63 -5.10 15.54
CA TYR A 78 5.92 -4.97 14.13
C TYR A 78 5.91 -6.33 13.47
N GLN A 79 5.34 -6.41 12.26
CA GLN A 79 5.42 -7.59 11.42
C GLN A 79 5.96 -7.20 10.04
N PRO A 80 6.94 -7.96 9.51
CA PRO A 80 7.37 -7.80 8.13
C PRO A 80 6.21 -8.10 7.17
N LEU A 81 6.23 -7.49 5.99
CA LEU A 81 5.21 -7.76 4.99
C LEU A 81 5.35 -9.19 4.43
N PRO A 82 4.22 -9.89 4.21
CA PRO A 82 4.24 -11.13 3.44
C PRO A 82 4.78 -10.91 2.03
N ARG A 83 5.36 -11.96 1.44
CA ARG A 83 5.99 -11.87 0.10
C ARG A 83 5.00 -11.47 -0.98
N GLU A 84 3.73 -11.85 -0.83
CA GLU A 84 2.62 -11.58 -1.74
C GLU A 84 2.31 -10.09 -1.85
N VAL A 85 2.64 -9.31 -0.82
CA VAL A 85 2.41 -7.86 -0.76
C VAL A 85 3.59 -7.09 -1.36
N ILE A 86 4.77 -7.72 -1.45
CA ILE A 86 5.99 -7.12 -2.01
C ILE A 86 5.85 -7.02 -3.53
N CYS A 87 5.64 -5.79 -4.00
CA CYS A 87 5.44 -5.53 -5.42
C CYS A 87 6.78 -5.30 -6.12
N LEU A 88 7.20 -6.23 -6.96
CA LEU A 88 8.36 -6.07 -7.83
C LEU A 88 8.02 -5.24 -9.08
N ASN A 89 8.95 -4.38 -9.50
CA ASN A 89 8.88 -3.76 -10.81
C ASN A 89 9.42 -4.76 -11.85
N ARG A 90 8.54 -5.20 -12.76
CA ARG A 90 8.88 -6.18 -13.81
C ARG A 90 10.04 -5.75 -14.71
N PHE A 91 10.21 -4.45 -14.95
CA PHE A 91 11.24 -3.93 -15.86
C PHE A 91 12.61 -3.78 -15.20
N THR A 92 12.65 -3.49 -13.90
CA THR A 92 13.91 -3.24 -13.19
C THR A 92 14.31 -4.38 -12.24
N GLY A 93 13.42 -5.34 -12.01
CA GLY A 93 13.58 -6.41 -11.01
C GLY A 93 13.61 -5.93 -9.56
N ARG A 94 13.50 -4.61 -9.32
CA ARG A 94 13.60 -4.00 -8.00
C ARG A 94 12.24 -3.91 -7.33
N ILE A 95 12.21 -3.95 -6.00
CA ILE A 95 10.99 -3.69 -5.21
C ILE A 95 10.49 -2.27 -5.50
N SER A 96 9.25 -2.17 -5.98
CA SER A 96 8.55 -0.91 -6.11
C SER A 96 8.03 -0.49 -4.73
N ARG A 97 8.78 0.40 -4.05
CA ARG A 97 8.40 0.91 -2.72
C ARG A 97 6.98 1.46 -2.67
N ARG A 98 6.60 2.26 -3.67
CA ARG A 98 5.26 2.87 -3.74
C ARG A 98 4.15 1.84 -3.94
N ARG A 99 4.32 0.89 -4.87
CA ARG A 99 3.30 -0.15 -5.08
C ARG A 99 3.17 -1.06 -3.86
N THR A 100 4.31 -1.41 -3.27
CA THR A 100 4.36 -2.21 -2.02
C THR A 100 3.69 -1.47 -0.87
N TRP A 101 3.92 -0.16 -0.73
CA TRP A 101 3.24 0.68 0.26
C TRP A 101 1.71 0.65 0.09
N HIS A 102 1.22 0.89 -1.12
CA HIS A 102 -0.23 0.87 -1.38
C HIS A 102 -0.85 -0.53 -1.20
N ALA A 103 -0.12 -1.60 -1.57
CA ALA A 103 -0.55 -2.97 -1.32
C ALA A 103 -0.62 -3.26 0.19
N ALA A 104 0.38 -2.82 0.96
CA ALA A 104 0.39 -2.95 2.41
C ALA A 104 -0.75 -2.18 3.07
N CYS A 105 -1.07 -0.97 2.61
CA CYS A 105 -2.22 -0.21 3.13
C CYS A 105 -3.54 -0.95 2.90
N ARG A 106 -3.73 -1.54 1.71
CA ARG A 106 -4.92 -2.36 1.41
C ARG A 106 -4.98 -3.60 2.28
N MET A 107 -3.85 -4.26 2.52
CA MET A 107 -3.79 -5.41 3.43
C MET A 107 -4.12 -5.00 4.87
N ALA A 108 -3.57 -3.89 5.37
CA ALA A 108 -3.86 -3.39 6.71
C ALA A 108 -5.36 -3.12 6.92
N GLU A 109 -6.00 -2.49 5.92
CA GLU A 109 -7.44 -2.26 5.91
C GLU A 109 -8.24 -3.58 5.89
N GLN A 110 -7.84 -4.53 5.04
CA GLN A 110 -8.46 -5.86 4.98
C GLN A 110 -8.30 -6.62 6.31
N LEU A 111 -7.15 -6.55 6.97
CA LEU A 111 -6.92 -7.19 8.26
C LEU A 111 -7.82 -6.62 9.35
N THR A 112 -8.14 -5.34 9.33
CA THR A 112 -9.05 -4.75 10.33
C THR A 112 -10.53 -4.98 10.00
N THR A 113 -10.85 -5.15 8.73
CA THR A 113 -12.23 -5.34 8.26
C THR A 113 -12.65 -6.82 8.23
N LEU A 114 -11.76 -7.73 7.84
CA LEU A 114 -12.07 -9.14 7.58
C LEU A 114 -11.67 -10.08 8.73
N ARG A 115 -10.71 -9.70 9.59
CA ARG A 115 -10.14 -10.62 10.60
C ARG A 115 -11.04 -10.87 11.82
N TYR A 116 -12.25 -10.30 11.85
CA TYR A 116 -13.32 -10.79 12.74
C TYR A 116 -14.07 -12.01 12.17
N ARG A 117 -13.82 -12.41 10.92
CA ARG A 117 -14.36 -13.68 10.36
C ARG A 117 -13.40 -14.86 10.49
N PHE A 118 -12.11 -14.61 10.65
CA PHE A 118 -11.12 -15.65 10.90
C PHE A 118 -10.33 -15.23 12.12
N GLY A 119 -10.75 -15.77 13.27
CA GLY A 119 -10.13 -15.50 14.55
C GLY A 119 -8.62 -15.47 14.44
N LEU A 120 -8.02 -14.39 14.94
CA LEU A 120 -6.65 -14.42 15.41
C LEU A 120 -6.55 -15.58 16.39
N GLN A 121 -6.11 -16.73 15.88
CA GLN A 121 -5.73 -17.87 16.70
C GLN A 121 -4.59 -17.36 17.58
N ALA A 122 -4.92 -17.08 18.83
CA ALA A 122 -3.95 -17.03 19.90
C ALA A 122 -3.43 -18.46 19.99
N ASP A 123 -2.26 -18.71 19.41
CA ASP A 123 -1.53 -19.93 19.70
C ASP A 123 -1.02 -19.83 21.14
N GLY A 124 -1.32 -20.88 21.91
CA GLY A 124 -1.08 -21.02 23.35
C GLY A 124 0.35 -21.34 23.73
#